data_AF-A0A0D3KVD9-F1
#
_entry.id   AF-A0A0D3KVD9-F1
#
_cell.length_a   1.000
_cell.length_b   1.000
_cell.length_c   1.000
_cell.angle_alpha   90.00
_cell.angle_beta   90.00
_cell.angle_gamma   90.00
#
_symmetry.space_group_name_H-M   'P 1'
#
loop_
_entity.id
_entity.type
_entity.pdbx_description
1 polymer ?
#
loop_
_entity_poly.entity_id
_entity_poly.type
_entity_poly.pdbx_seq_one_letter_code
_entity_poly.pdbx_strand_id
1 'polypeptide(L)'
;MMSWFSRAYKTCITPWHDRPAFQPALLCCRLHEKQKQKRTSMFLLPRPRRDLPFVLAPMQRRLSPRERDGAAAASAPRSTALQQRAVQSVYRHDRASSLGGVAAHAMRIEEDVKLDYKAPRTSPLPTTLLLRPRSTCAAASPSSTKRSWEGVPLIVANMDTVGTFDMALALARHGAMVAVHKHYSVEEWAAFVAAHPEAAAHVAVSSGVSTADLQKLDQILERCPAGQSAAHKARPSATPQTRPRHTSLQAVQTICLDVANGYSEGFVSCVQRVRAAHPSRTIIAGNVVTNEMTEELIMHGADVVKVGIGPGSVCTTRRQTGLSAVVECADAAHGLGGHIVADGGITNPGDAAKAFGGGADFVMMGGMFAGTDESHGTLVERGGKQYKQFYGMSSSTAMAKHSGGVAEYRSSEGKTVEVAYRGPVDAVILDLFGGLRSACTYIGETPTDMTLH
;
A
#
# COMPACT_ATOMS: atom_id res chain seq x y z
N MET A 1 21.59 -27.55 -17.80
CA MET A 1 21.55 -26.10 -17.49
C MET A 1 22.55 -25.80 -16.36
N MET A 2 23.84 -26.12 -16.58
CA MET A 2 24.86 -26.09 -15.52
C MET A 2 26.28 -25.81 -16.08
N SER A 3 26.40 -25.16 -17.24
CA SER A 3 27.69 -24.80 -17.85
C SER A 3 27.82 -23.34 -18.30
N TRP A 4 26.91 -22.46 -17.85
CA TRP A 4 26.95 -21.02 -18.19
C TRP A 4 27.28 -20.10 -17.01
N PHE A 5 27.55 -20.65 -15.81
CA PHE A 5 27.73 -19.88 -14.58
C PHE A 5 29.19 -19.59 -14.17
N SER A 6 30.20 -19.81 -15.04
CA SER A 6 31.62 -19.71 -14.66
C SER A 6 32.46 -18.68 -15.43
N ARG A 7 31.86 -17.71 -16.14
CA ARG A 7 32.65 -16.72 -16.92
C ARG A 7 32.39 -15.24 -16.65
N ALA A 8 31.53 -14.87 -15.70
CA ALA A 8 31.26 -13.45 -15.38
C ALA A 8 31.82 -12.97 -14.02
N TYR A 9 32.60 -13.79 -13.30
CA TYR A 9 32.99 -13.49 -11.90
C TYR A 9 34.50 -13.32 -11.67
N LYS A 10 35.29 -12.84 -12.66
CA LYS A 10 36.76 -12.72 -12.49
C LYS A 10 37.45 -11.45 -13.01
N THR A 11 36.74 -10.36 -13.22
CA THR A 11 37.39 -9.04 -13.47
C THR A 11 36.53 -7.92 -12.92
N CYS A 12 36.74 -7.57 -11.65
CA CYS A 12 36.60 -6.22 -11.06
C CYS A 12 36.75 -6.33 -9.53
N ILE A 13 37.96 -6.66 -9.07
CA ILE A 13 38.39 -6.38 -7.70
C ILE A 13 39.83 -5.86 -7.79
N THR A 14 39.99 -4.54 -7.78
CA THR A 14 41.20 -3.84 -7.30
C THR A 14 40.80 -2.43 -6.82
N PRO A 15 41.48 -1.88 -5.80
CA PRO A 15 40.99 -0.77 -4.98
C PRO A 15 41.16 0.59 -5.68
N TRP A 16 40.18 1.47 -5.49
CA TRP A 16 40.25 2.88 -5.89
C TRP A 16 41.03 3.68 -4.84
N HIS A 17 42.33 3.86 -5.06
CA HIS A 17 43.09 4.98 -4.50
C HIS A 17 44.04 5.50 -5.58
N ASP A 18 44.08 6.82 -5.68
CA ASP A 18 44.97 7.67 -6.49
C ASP A 18 44.82 7.59 -8.01
N ARG A 19 44.09 8.56 -8.61
CA ARG A 19 44.48 9.38 -9.80
C ARG A 19 43.50 10.56 -10.01
N PRO A 20 43.96 11.66 -10.66
CA PRO A 20 43.45 13.02 -10.45
C PRO A 20 42.21 13.37 -11.27
N ALA A 21 41.52 14.43 -10.82
CA ALA A 21 40.29 14.99 -11.37
C ALA A 21 40.32 15.14 -12.90
N PHE A 22 39.33 14.53 -13.57
CA PHE A 22 39.04 14.74 -14.99
C PHE A 22 37.58 15.20 -15.12
N GLN A 23 37.38 16.49 -15.42
CA GLN A 23 36.10 17.04 -15.85
C GLN A 23 35.83 16.65 -17.31
N PRO A 24 34.58 16.37 -17.67
CA PRO A 24 34.09 16.87 -18.96
C PRO A 24 32.70 17.51 -18.83
N ALA A 25 32.69 18.83 -18.75
CA ALA A 25 31.65 19.64 -19.39
C ALA A 25 31.97 19.70 -20.89
N LEU A 26 30.95 19.84 -21.74
CA LEU A 26 31.01 19.96 -23.22
C LEU A 26 31.20 18.66 -24.03
N LEU A 27 30.21 17.75 -23.97
CA LEU A 27 29.92 16.88 -25.12
C LEU A 27 28.46 16.38 -25.15
N CYS A 28 27.46 17.27 -25.06
CA CYS A 28 26.05 16.88 -25.22
C CYS A 28 25.25 17.71 -26.25
N CYS A 29 25.92 18.54 -27.07
CA CYS A 29 25.24 19.37 -28.08
C CYS A 29 25.48 18.95 -29.54
N ARG A 30 25.88 17.70 -29.83
CA ARG A 30 26.08 17.24 -31.23
C ARG A 30 25.36 15.92 -31.60
N LEU A 31 24.32 15.55 -30.86
CA LEU A 31 23.48 14.39 -31.21
C LEU A 31 22.00 14.73 -31.47
N HIS A 32 21.60 16.01 -31.36
CA HIS A 32 20.20 16.42 -31.56
C HIS A 32 19.86 16.92 -32.99
N GLU A 33 20.80 16.87 -33.94
CA GLU A 33 20.63 17.43 -35.29
C GLU A 33 20.65 16.41 -36.44
N LYS A 34 20.78 15.10 -36.16
CA LYS A 34 20.85 14.05 -37.20
C LYS A 34 19.63 13.13 -37.33
N GLN A 35 18.51 13.40 -36.66
CA GLN A 35 17.26 12.62 -36.80
C GLN A 35 16.06 13.38 -37.41
N LYS A 36 16.21 14.65 -37.81
CA LYS A 36 15.13 15.44 -38.44
C LYS A 36 15.16 15.52 -39.98
N GLN A 37 16.08 14.85 -40.66
CA GLN A 37 16.14 14.79 -42.12
C GLN A 37 16.15 13.34 -42.62
N LYS A 38 14.99 12.69 -42.59
CA LYS A 38 14.66 11.50 -43.42
C LYS A 38 13.19 11.13 -43.19
N ARG A 39 12.28 11.82 -43.88
CA ARG A 39 10.99 11.32 -44.38
C ARG A 39 10.15 12.47 -44.96
N THR A 40 10.47 12.84 -46.19
CA THR A 40 9.59 13.61 -47.09
C THR A 40 9.75 13.07 -48.51
N SER A 41 8.87 12.14 -48.88
CA SER A 41 8.47 11.75 -50.25
C SER A 41 7.48 10.58 -50.11
N MET A 42 6.19 10.84 -49.96
CA MET A 42 5.21 10.90 -51.06
C MET A 42 5.08 9.57 -51.81
N PHE A 43 4.09 8.76 -51.43
CA PHE A 43 3.34 7.87 -52.32
C PHE A 43 1.86 7.97 -51.92
N LEU A 44 1.04 8.44 -52.86
CA LEU A 44 -0.42 8.43 -52.79
C LEU A 44 -0.94 7.00 -52.78
N LEU A 45 -2.00 6.71 -52.01
CA LEU A 45 -3.13 5.81 -52.31
C LEU A 45 -4.27 6.09 -51.28
N PRO A 46 -5.55 5.74 -51.57
CA PRO A 46 -6.70 6.63 -51.35
C PRO A 46 -7.37 6.53 -49.97
N ARG A 47 -8.06 7.61 -49.58
CA ARG A 47 -8.93 7.69 -48.39
C ARG A 47 -10.15 6.76 -48.53
N PRO A 48 -10.52 5.95 -47.52
CA PRO A 48 -11.85 5.38 -47.46
C PRO A 48 -12.83 6.38 -46.82
N ARG A 49 -13.99 6.47 -47.46
CA ARG A 49 -15.16 7.27 -47.05
C ARG A 49 -15.75 6.75 -45.73
N ARG A 50 -16.29 7.69 -44.95
CA ARG A 50 -17.33 7.42 -43.94
C ARG A 50 -18.57 6.86 -44.64
N ASP A 51 -19.35 6.11 -43.85
CA ASP A 51 -20.72 5.62 -44.09
C ASP A 51 -20.81 4.11 -44.41
N LEU A 52 -21.12 3.31 -43.38
CA LEU A 52 -22.20 2.29 -43.31
C LEU A 52 -22.00 1.31 -42.11
N PRO A 53 -23.09 0.74 -41.54
CA PRO A 53 -23.09 0.11 -40.22
C PRO A 53 -22.60 -1.33 -40.24
N PHE A 54 -21.82 -1.73 -39.22
CA PHE A 54 -21.40 -3.12 -39.03
C PHE A 54 -22.51 -3.92 -38.33
N VAL A 55 -23.16 -4.79 -39.10
CA VAL A 55 -24.02 -5.87 -38.59
C VAL A 55 -23.12 -7.07 -38.26
N LEU A 56 -23.09 -7.50 -37.00
CA LEU A 56 -22.44 -8.75 -36.58
C LEU A 56 -23.39 -9.93 -36.84
N ALA A 57 -23.06 -10.77 -37.82
CA ALA A 57 -23.66 -12.08 -37.98
C ALA A 57 -22.95 -13.11 -37.07
N PRO A 58 -23.67 -14.00 -36.36
CA PRO A 58 -23.05 -15.00 -35.49
C PRO A 58 -22.43 -16.15 -36.30
N MET A 59 -21.18 -16.46 -35.96
CA MET A 59 -20.38 -17.53 -36.54
C MET A 59 -20.89 -18.90 -36.02
N GLN A 60 -21.61 -19.65 -36.87
CA GLN A 60 -22.03 -21.02 -36.54
C GLN A 60 -20.88 -22.01 -36.73
N ARG A 61 -20.52 -22.73 -35.66
CA ARG A 61 -19.65 -23.92 -35.71
C ARG A 61 -20.38 -25.05 -36.46
N ARG A 62 -19.78 -25.57 -37.53
CA ARG A 62 -20.21 -26.84 -38.15
C ARG A 62 -19.67 -28.01 -37.32
N LEU A 63 -20.57 -28.84 -36.81
CA LEU A 63 -20.24 -30.15 -36.23
C LEU A 63 -20.32 -31.25 -37.30
N SER A 64 -19.44 -32.24 -37.21
CA SER A 64 -19.29 -33.35 -38.17
C SER A 64 -20.28 -34.52 -37.91
N PRO A 65 -20.56 -35.40 -38.89
CA PRO A 65 -21.69 -36.33 -38.88
C PRO A 65 -21.52 -37.62 -38.04
N ARG A 66 -20.97 -37.57 -36.82
CA ARG A 66 -20.71 -38.79 -36.02
C ARG A 66 -21.18 -38.80 -34.56
N GLU A 67 -22.11 -37.92 -34.19
CA GLU A 67 -22.67 -37.89 -32.82
C GLU A 67 -24.21 -37.85 -32.84
N ARG A 68 -24.81 -38.55 -33.81
CA ARG A 68 -26.21 -39.00 -33.73
C ARG A 68 -26.16 -40.50 -33.46
N ASP A 69 -26.32 -40.87 -32.18
CA ASP A 69 -27.08 -42.03 -31.71
C ASP A 69 -26.58 -42.47 -30.32
N GLY A 70 -27.51 -42.50 -29.36
CA GLY A 70 -27.36 -43.22 -28.10
C GLY A 70 -27.30 -42.34 -26.85
N ALA A 71 -28.46 -41.97 -26.29
CA ALA A 71 -28.78 -42.21 -24.88
C ALA A 71 -30.19 -41.70 -24.52
N ALA A 72 -30.91 -42.64 -23.92
CA ALA A 72 -32.27 -42.63 -23.41
C ALA A 72 -32.72 -41.41 -22.57
N ALA A 73 -34.04 -41.26 -22.57
CA ALA A 73 -34.83 -40.33 -21.77
C ALA A 73 -34.61 -40.46 -20.25
N ALA A 74 -34.53 -39.32 -19.58
CA ALA A 74 -34.95 -39.14 -18.19
C ALA A 74 -35.51 -37.72 -18.01
N SER A 75 -36.75 -37.64 -17.53
CA SER A 75 -37.54 -36.44 -17.31
C SER A 75 -37.01 -35.56 -16.17
N ALA A 76 -36.83 -34.26 -16.42
CA ALA A 76 -36.63 -33.23 -15.40
C ALA A 76 -37.83 -32.24 -15.38
N PRO A 77 -38.28 -31.75 -14.21
CA PRO A 77 -39.58 -31.12 -14.05
C PRO A 77 -39.64 -29.68 -14.58
N ARG A 78 -40.80 -29.31 -15.10
CA ARG A 78 -41.18 -27.94 -15.49
C ARG A 78 -41.24 -27.03 -14.24
N SER A 79 -40.20 -26.25 -13.96
CA SER A 79 -40.32 -25.11 -13.01
C SER A 79 -39.44 -23.88 -13.31
N THR A 80 -38.63 -23.88 -14.37
CA THR A 80 -37.64 -22.80 -14.59
C THR A 80 -38.16 -21.55 -15.29
N ALA A 81 -39.43 -21.50 -15.71
CA ALA A 81 -40.01 -20.31 -16.35
C ALA A 81 -40.65 -19.29 -15.37
N LEU A 82 -40.91 -19.68 -14.11
CA LEU A 82 -41.46 -18.77 -13.09
C LEU A 82 -40.40 -18.08 -12.21
N GLN A 83 -39.20 -18.65 -12.08
CA GLN A 83 -38.13 -18.02 -11.29
C GLN A 83 -37.38 -16.90 -12.03
N GLN A 84 -37.42 -16.85 -13.36
CA GLN A 84 -36.80 -15.76 -14.13
C GLN A 84 -37.66 -14.49 -14.20
N ARG A 85 -38.95 -14.55 -13.85
CA ARG A 85 -39.84 -13.37 -13.78
C ARG A 85 -39.85 -12.66 -12.43
N ALA A 86 -39.40 -13.32 -11.35
CA ALA A 86 -39.35 -12.73 -10.01
C ALA A 86 -38.16 -11.78 -9.79
N VAL A 87 -37.08 -11.88 -10.58
CA VAL A 87 -35.90 -11.01 -10.45
C VAL A 87 -36.06 -9.68 -11.20
N GLN A 88 -36.98 -9.60 -12.18
CA GLN A 88 -37.21 -8.38 -12.96
C GLN A 88 -38.36 -7.51 -12.45
N SER A 89 -39.16 -7.94 -11.47
CA SER A 89 -40.27 -7.13 -10.93
C SER A 89 -39.91 -6.28 -9.71
N VAL A 90 -38.67 -6.34 -9.21
CA VAL A 90 -38.21 -5.50 -8.08
C VAL A 90 -37.60 -4.17 -8.56
N TYR A 91 -37.41 -3.98 -9.88
CA TYR A 91 -36.78 -2.78 -10.46
C TYR A 91 -37.64 -2.04 -11.47
N ARG A 92 -38.94 -1.92 -11.18
CA ARG A 92 -39.75 -0.86 -11.78
C ARG A 92 -40.58 -0.25 -10.68
N HIS A 93 -40.09 0.82 -10.08
CA HIS A 93 -40.84 2.03 -9.71
C HIS A 93 -39.78 3.07 -9.32
N ASP A 94 -39.53 4.03 -10.20
CA ASP A 94 -39.64 5.43 -9.78
C ASP A 94 -39.67 6.34 -11.01
N ARG A 95 -40.89 6.77 -11.35
CA ARG A 95 -41.11 8.04 -12.00
C ARG A 95 -41.45 9.03 -10.89
N ALA A 96 -40.61 10.04 -10.76
CA ALA A 96 -40.92 11.38 -10.28
C ALA A 96 -41.87 11.48 -9.07
N SER A 97 -41.31 11.69 -7.88
CA SER A 97 -41.99 12.49 -6.87
C SER A 97 -41.02 13.53 -6.29
N SER A 98 -41.40 14.78 -6.51
CA SER A 98 -40.79 15.98 -5.97
C SER A 98 -41.17 16.12 -4.50
N LEU A 99 -40.33 15.68 -3.56
CA LEU A 99 -40.35 16.07 -2.15
C LEU A 99 -38.96 15.73 -1.57
N GLY A 100 -38.36 16.69 -0.87
CA GLY A 100 -36.98 16.60 -0.37
C GLY A 100 -36.72 15.31 0.40
N GLY A 101 -35.91 14.44 -0.20
CA GLY A 101 -35.49 13.16 0.35
C GLY A 101 -34.06 12.88 -0.09
N VAL A 102 -33.25 12.43 0.87
CA VAL A 102 -31.84 12.07 0.67
C VAL A 102 -31.74 11.11 -0.52
N ALA A 103 -31.01 11.49 -1.56
CA ALA A 103 -30.78 10.62 -2.71
C ALA A 103 -30.07 9.36 -2.22
N ALA A 104 -30.81 8.24 -2.16
CA ALA A 104 -30.24 6.93 -1.91
C ALA A 104 -29.16 6.70 -2.98
N HIS A 105 -27.90 6.71 -2.58
CA HIS A 105 -26.80 6.41 -3.49
C HIS A 105 -26.96 4.94 -3.89
N ALA A 106 -27.45 4.71 -5.10
CA ALA A 106 -27.60 3.38 -5.66
C ALA A 106 -26.22 2.69 -5.67
N MET A 107 -26.20 1.40 -5.32
CA MET A 107 -25.00 0.58 -5.40
C MET A 107 -24.46 0.62 -6.84
N ARG A 108 -23.26 1.20 -7.03
CA ARG A 108 -22.56 1.20 -8.31
C ARG A 108 -21.90 -0.15 -8.52
N ILE A 109 -22.29 -0.86 -9.56
CA ILE A 109 -21.64 -2.10 -10.00
C ILE A 109 -20.61 -1.71 -11.04
N GLU A 110 -19.35 -2.08 -10.79
CA GLU A 110 -18.27 -1.95 -11.75
C GLU A 110 -18.10 -3.28 -12.49
N GLU A 111 -18.17 -3.24 -13.81
CA GLU A 111 -18.07 -4.44 -14.66
C GLU A 111 -16.63 -4.75 -15.09
N ASP A 112 -15.69 -3.82 -14.84
CA ASP A 112 -14.30 -3.97 -15.21
C ASP A 112 -13.59 -5.05 -14.38
N VAL A 113 -12.69 -5.79 -15.02
CA VAL A 113 -11.87 -6.79 -14.34
C VAL A 113 -10.90 -6.11 -13.40
N LYS A 114 -11.08 -6.35 -12.11
CA LYS A 114 -10.20 -5.85 -11.06
C LYS A 114 -8.97 -6.77 -10.89
N LEU A 115 -7.79 -6.18 -10.81
CA LEU A 115 -6.49 -6.87 -10.80
C LEU A 115 -5.92 -6.98 -9.39
N ASP A 116 -5.25 -8.11 -9.13
CA ASP A 116 -4.48 -8.37 -7.92
C ASP A 116 -2.99 -8.55 -8.27
N TYR A 117 -2.09 -8.51 -7.28
CA TYR A 117 -0.64 -8.66 -7.48
C TYR A 117 -0.25 -9.97 -8.17
N LYS A 118 -1.09 -11.01 -8.06
CA LYS A 118 -0.90 -12.30 -8.72
C LYS A 118 -1.26 -12.32 -10.19
N ALA A 119 -1.86 -11.26 -10.73
CA ALA A 119 -2.16 -11.17 -12.15
C ALA A 119 -0.88 -11.32 -13.00
N PRO A 120 -0.98 -11.88 -14.23
CA PRO A 120 0.16 -12.12 -15.10
C PRO A 120 1.02 -10.88 -15.26
N ARG A 121 2.35 -11.08 -15.43
CA ARG A 121 3.32 -10.00 -15.53
C ARG A 121 2.82 -8.96 -16.53
N THR A 122 2.61 -7.74 -16.05
CA THR A 122 2.59 -6.58 -16.93
C THR A 122 3.89 -6.61 -17.72
N SER A 123 3.87 -6.25 -19.01
CA SER A 123 5.11 -5.96 -19.74
C SER A 123 5.98 -5.01 -18.90
N PRO A 124 7.30 -4.93 -19.11
CA PRO A 124 8.09 -3.80 -18.63
C PRO A 124 7.50 -2.54 -19.27
N LEU A 125 6.44 -2.03 -18.65
CA LEU A 125 5.87 -0.75 -18.93
C LEU A 125 6.87 0.26 -18.37
N PRO A 126 7.04 1.41 -19.01
CA PRO A 126 7.79 2.52 -18.44
C PRO A 126 6.97 3.10 -17.28
N THR A 127 6.78 2.33 -16.21
CA THR A 127 6.36 2.84 -14.91
C THR A 127 7.63 3.12 -14.13
N THR A 128 7.88 4.40 -13.90
CA THR A 128 8.99 4.87 -13.08
C THR A 128 8.73 4.41 -11.65
N LEU A 129 9.40 3.33 -11.22
CA LEU A 129 9.38 2.90 -9.83
C LEU A 129 10.23 3.88 -9.01
N LEU A 130 9.64 5.02 -8.67
CA LEU A 130 10.27 6.01 -7.83
C LEU A 130 10.18 5.53 -6.38
N LEU A 131 11.15 4.72 -5.95
CA LEU A 131 11.48 4.61 -4.53
C LEU A 131 12.05 5.96 -4.11
N ARG A 132 11.19 6.84 -3.61
CA ARG A 132 11.58 8.17 -3.12
C ARG A 132 11.97 8.02 -1.65
N PRO A 133 13.28 8.02 -1.31
CA PRO A 133 13.73 7.95 0.08
C PRO A 133 13.30 9.18 0.89
N ARG A 134 12.81 10.22 0.20
CA ARG A 134 12.25 11.43 0.78
C ARG A 134 10.88 11.70 0.19
N SER A 135 9.83 11.54 0.98
CA SER A 135 8.47 11.95 0.61
C SER A 135 8.18 13.30 1.27
N THR A 136 7.63 14.23 0.49
CA THR A 136 7.13 15.49 1.02
C THR A 136 5.63 15.47 0.85
N CYS A 137 4.89 15.27 1.93
CA CYS A 137 3.44 15.41 1.90
C CYS A 137 3.14 16.89 1.62
N ALA A 138 2.51 17.16 0.48
CA ALA A 138 2.02 18.50 0.21
C ALA A 138 0.82 18.78 1.12
N ALA A 139 0.65 20.05 1.49
CA ALA A 139 -0.49 20.47 2.27
C ALA A 139 -1.77 20.34 1.43
N ALA A 140 -2.58 19.31 1.68
CA ALA A 140 -3.86 19.11 0.99
C ALA A 140 -4.96 20.11 1.42
N SER A 141 -4.79 20.73 2.59
CA SER A 141 -5.65 21.80 3.12
C SER A 141 -4.80 23.01 3.52
N PRO A 142 -5.33 24.26 3.44
CA PRO A 142 -4.64 25.46 3.92
C PRO A 142 -4.13 25.38 5.37
N SER A 143 -4.69 24.48 6.19
CA SER A 143 -4.26 24.23 7.58
C SER A 143 -3.18 23.15 7.74
N SER A 144 -2.92 22.33 6.71
CA SER A 144 -1.91 21.29 6.77
C SER A 144 -0.51 21.86 6.47
N THR A 145 0.48 21.51 7.29
CA THR A 145 1.87 21.91 7.05
C THR A 145 2.53 20.89 6.13
N LYS A 146 3.34 21.35 5.17
CA LYS A 146 4.16 20.42 4.36
C LYS A 146 5.15 19.72 5.29
N ARG A 147 5.08 18.40 5.34
CA ARG A 147 5.97 17.58 6.18
C ARG A 147 6.83 16.72 5.28
N SER A 148 8.13 16.70 5.57
CA SER A 148 9.05 15.79 4.91
C SER A 148 9.28 14.57 5.78
N TRP A 149 9.17 13.40 5.19
CA TRP A 149 9.57 12.14 5.77
C TRP A 149 10.76 11.58 4.99
N GLU A 150 11.67 10.91 5.70
CA GLU A 150 12.87 10.29 5.13
C GLU A 150 13.03 8.87 5.67
N GLY A 151 13.26 7.91 4.78
CA GLY A 151 13.39 6.50 5.11
C GLY A 151 13.05 5.59 3.92
N VAL A 152 12.95 4.29 4.17
CA VAL A 152 12.53 3.31 3.16
C VAL A 152 11.01 3.17 3.20
N PRO A 153 10.27 3.33 2.07
CA PRO A 153 8.80 3.43 2.03
C PRO A 153 8.07 2.11 2.33
N LEU A 154 8.36 1.55 3.49
CA LEU A 154 7.88 0.29 4.00
C LEU A 154 7.33 0.54 5.40
N ILE A 155 6.14 0.01 5.66
CA ILE A 155 5.48 0.09 6.96
C ILE A 155 5.14 -1.32 7.44
N VAL A 156 5.56 -1.69 8.65
CA VAL A 156 5.05 -2.90 9.31
C VAL A 156 3.64 -2.63 9.83
N ALA A 157 2.72 -3.55 9.56
CA ALA A 157 1.32 -3.41 9.92
C ALA A 157 1.09 -3.32 11.44
N ASN A 158 0.07 -2.56 11.84
CA ASN A 158 -0.32 -2.29 13.24
C ASN A 158 -1.06 -3.44 13.93
N MET A 159 -0.66 -4.67 13.66
CA MET A 159 -1.21 -5.87 14.27
C MET A 159 -0.40 -6.23 15.52
N ASP A 160 -1.05 -6.75 16.56
CA ASP A 160 -0.39 -7.04 17.84
C ASP A 160 0.71 -8.12 17.78
N THR A 161 0.74 -8.88 16.69
CA THR A 161 1.74 -9.90 16.37
C THR A 161 2.95 -9.36 15.62
N VAL A 162 2.90 -8.18 15.02
CA VAL A 162 4.00 -7.66 14.18
C VAL A 162 4.38 -6.20 14.45
N GLY A 163 3.43 -5.31 14.78
CA GLY A 163 3.67 -3.92 15.09
C GLY A 163 4.15 -3.72 16.53
N THR A 164 5.23 -4.39 16.90
CA THR A 164 5.79 -4.43 18.26
C THR A 164 6.92 -3.40 18.43
N PHE A 165 7.28 -3.08 19.69
CA PHE A 165 8.44 -2.22 19.94
C PHE A 165 9.76 -2.88 19.53
N ASP A 166 9.89 -4.20 19.72
CA ASP A 166 11.08 -4.95 19.29
C ASP A 166 11.27 -4.88 17.76
N MET A 167 10.17 -4.97 17.02
CA MET A 167 10.17 -4.81 15.56
C MET A 167 10.58 -3.39 15.17
N ALA A 168 10.06 -2.37 15.86
CA ALA A 168 10.42 -0.98 15.63
C ALA A 168 11.91 -0.72 15.86
N LEU A 169 12.48 -1.26 16.94
CA LEU A 169 13.89 -1.12 17.24
C LEU A 169 14.78 -1.80 16.19
N ALA A 170 14.47 -3.04 15.82
CA ALA A 170 15.25 -3.79 14.83
C ALA A 170 15.21 -3.15 13.44
N LEU A 171 14.08 -2.55 13.07
CA LEU A 171 13.88 -1.94 11.75
C LEU A 171 14.27 -0.47 11.65
N ALA A 172 14.45 0.24 12.76
CA ALA A 172 14.86 1.65 12.77
C ALA A 172 16.17 1.88 12.01
N ARG A 173 17.16 1.01 12.17
CA ARG A 173 18.45 1.09 11.43
C ARG A 173 18.30 0.91 9.91
N HIS A 174 17.22 0.29 9.47
CA HIS A 174 16.91 0.10 8.06
C HIS A 174 16.05 1.23 7.49
N GLY A 175 15.69 2.23 8.30
CA GLY A 175 14.84 3.36 7.93
C GLY A 175 13.40 2.96 7.61
N ALA A 176 12.97 1.74 7.97
CA ALA A 176 11.62 1.26 7.76
C ALA A 176 10.71 1.69 8.93
N MET A 177 9.46 2.01 8.61
CA MET A 177 8.50 2.45 9.61
C MET A 177 7.77 1.26 10.25
N VAL A 178 7.41 1.36 11.53
CA VAL A 178 6.50 0.43 12.19
C VAL A 178 5.27 1.18 12.67
N ALA A 179 4.10 0.82 12.15
CA ALA A 179 2.85 1.23 12.77
C ALA A 179 2.64 0.35 14.00
N VAL A 180 2.84 0.89 15.19
CA VAL A 180 2.80 0.10 16.43
C VAL A 180 1.35 -0.18 16.79
N HIS A 181 1.06 -1.39 17.22
CA HIS A 181 -0.30 -1.79 17.59
C HIS A 181 -0.85 -0.97 18.77
N LYS A 182 -2.16 -0.79 18.84
CA LYS A 182 -2.80 0.11 19.83
C LYS A 182 -2.85 -0.41 21.27
N HIS A 183 -2.36 -1.63 21.54
CA HIS A 183 -2.53 -2.31 22.83
C HIS A 183 -1.48 -2.00 23.91
N TYR A 184 -0.33 -1.38 23.60
CA TYR A 184 0.63 -0.94 24.62
C TYR A 184 0.10 0.23 25.45
N SER A 185 0.35 0.26 26.74
CA SER A 185 0.01 1.34 27.66
C SER A 185 0.79 2.64 27.38
N VAL A 186 0.32 3.74 27.96
CA VAL A 186 0.98 5.06 27.84
C VAL A 186 2.37 5.02 28.47
N GLU A 187 2.52 4.28 29.57
CA GLU A 187 3.77 4.09 30.31
C GLU A 187 4.79 3.30 29.48
N GLU A 188 4.36 2.23 28.82
CA GLU A 188 5.22 1.45 27.92
C GLU A 188 5.70 2.30 26.73
N TRP A 189 4.84 3.13 26.16
CA TRP A 189 5.24 4.09 25.12
C TRP A 189 6.27 5.10 25.61
N ALA A 190 6.04 5.69 26.79
CA ALA A 190 6.97 6.66 27.37
C ALA A 190 8.34 6.01 27.67
N ALA A 191 8.34 4.79 28.19
CA ALA A 191 9.57 4.03 28.44
C ALA A 191 10.31 3.71 27.14
N PHE A 192 9.60 3.26 26.10
CA PHE A 192 10.18 2.96 24.79
C PHE A 192 10.83 4.20 24.15
N VAL A 193 10.12 5.33 24.08
CA VAL A 193 10.65 6.55 23.45
C VAL A 193 11.82 7.13 24.25
N ALA A 194 11.80 7.01 25.58
CA ALA A 194 12.90 7.44 26.44
C ALA A 194 14.15 6.55 26.25
N ALA A 195 13.97 5.24 26.09
CA ALA A 195 15.07 4.30 25.91
C ALA A 195 15.63 4.28 24.47
N HIS A 196 14.78 4.51 23.47
CA HIS A 196 15.08 4.33 22.05
C HIS A 196 14.65 5.55 21.20
N PRO A 197 15.20 6.75 21.45
CA PRO A 197 14.86 7.95 20.69
C PRO A 197 15.13 7.80 19.18
N GLU A 198 16.14 7.03 18.79
CA GLU A 198 16.45 6.73 17.39
C GLU A 198 15.30 6.05 16.63
N ALA A 199 14.50 5.24 17.31
CA ALA A 199 13.35 4.56 16.72
C ALA A 199 12.09 5.46 16.66
N ALA A 200 12.03 6.52 17.47
CA ALA A 200 10.85 7.38 17.60
C ALA A 200 10.43 8.07 16.28
N ALA A 201 11.40 8.35 15.39
CA ALA A 201 11.14 8.95 14.08
C ALA A 201 10.52 7.96 13.06
N HIS A 202 10.64 6.66 13.31
CA HIS A 202 10.21 5.58 12.42
C HIS A 202 9.04 4.78 13.00
N VAL A 203 8.32 5.31 13.99
CA VAL A 203 7.09 4.70 14.52
C VAL A 203 5.87 5.55 14.26
N ALA A 204 4.72 4.87 14.05
CA ALA A 204 3.41 5.49 14.07
C ALA A 204 2.59 4.97 15.26
N VAL A 205 1.96 5.87 16.01
CA VAL A 205 1.02 5.49 17.08
C VAL A 205 -0.32 5.17 16.43
N SER A 206 -0.80 3.94 16.60
CA SER A 206 -2.07 3.52 16.01
C SER A 206 -3.25 3.74 16.95
N SER A 207 -4.39 4.15 16.41
CA SER A 207 -5.64 4.35 17.14
C SER A 207 -6.85 3.92 16.31
N GLY A 208 -7.92 3.51 17.00
CA GLY A 208 -9.25 3.40 16.42
C GLY A 208 -10.02 4.73 16.52
N VAL A 209 -11.35 4.63 16.43
CA VAL A 209 -12.27 5.80 16.49
C VAL A 209 -12.98 5.97 17.84
N SER A 210 -12.82 5.03 18.77
CA SER A 210 -13.50 5.12 20.06
C SER A 210 -12.95 6.25 20.90
N THR A 211 -13.78 6.84 21.76
CA THR A 211 -13.34 7.91 22.67
C THR A 211 -12.15 7.48 23.53
N ALA A 212 -12.15 6.24 24.02
CA ALA A 212 -11.05 5.70 24.83
C ALA A 212 -9.76 5.54 24.01
N ASP A 213 -9.84 5.08 22.77
CA ASP A 213 -8.66 4.98 21.89
C ASP A 213 -8.06 6.38 21.63
N LEU A 214 -8.91 7.38 21.37
CA LEU A 214 -8.46 8.76 21.08
C LEU A 214 -7.90 9.46 22.32
N GLN A 215 -8.49 9.28 23.50
CA GLN A 215 -7.93 9.80 24.75
C GLN A 215 -6.55 9.19 25.03
N LYS A 216 -6.38 7.89 24.77
CA LYS A 216 -5.08 7.22 24.91
C LYS A 216 -4.07 7.73 23.89
N LEU A 217 -4.49 7.96 22.64
CA LEU A 217 -3.67 8.58 21.61
C LEU A 217 -3.13 9.93 22.11
N ASP A 218 -4.02 10.81 22.57
CA ASP A 218 -3.64 12.13 23.08
C ASP A 218 -2.62 12.01 24.23
N GLN A 219 -2.85 11.12 25.20
CA GLN A 219 -1.93 10.89 26.32
C GLN A 219 -0.55 10.40 25.88
N ILE A 220 -0.47 9.45 24.93
CA ILE A 220 0.81 8.97 24.37
C ILE A 220 1.57 10.14 23.71
N LEU A 221 0.84 10.90 22.91
CA LEU A 221 1.36 11.98 22.10
C LEU A 221 1.76 13.23 22.91
N GLU A 222 1.13 13.48 24.05
CA GLU A 222 1.54 14.52 25.01
C GLU A 222 2.84 14.16 25.72
N ARG A 223 3.01 12.88 26.07
CA ARG A 223 4.26 12.38 26.69
C ARG A 223 5.41 12.20 25.71
N CYS A 224 5.11 12.09 24.41
CA CYS A 224 6.09 11.96 23.33
C CYS A 224 5.98 13.16 22.37
N PRO A 225 6.42 14.37 22.79
CA PRO A 225 6.14 15.61 22.06
C PRO A 225 6.76 15.59 20.67
N ALA A 226 6.07 16.23 19.72
CA ALA A 226 6.59 16.42 18.36
C ALA A 226 7.88 17.25 18.41
N GLY A 227 8.90 16.78 17.70
CA GLY A 227 10.19 17.42 17.58
C GLY A 227 9.97 18.67 16.74
N GLN A 228 10.42 19.82 17.25
CA GLN A 228 10.25 21.09 16.55
C GLN A 228 11.06 21.04 15.25
N SER A 229 10.38 20.80 14.12
CA SER A 229 10.95 21.05 12.81
C SER A 229 11.11 22.56 12.69
N ALA A 230 12.36 23.05 12.78
CA ALA A 230 12.65 24.45 12.57
C ALA A 230 12.18 24.83 11.16
N ALA A 231 11.14 25.67 11.09
CA ALA A 231 10.68 26.26 9.84
C ALA A 231 11.90 26.84 9.11
N HIS A 232 12.10 26.40 7.87
CA HIS A 232 13.21 26.78 7.03
C HIS A 232 13.14 28.29 6.72
N LYS A 233 13.67 29.15 7.59
CA LYS A 233 14.03 30.51 7.21
C LYS A 233 15.28 30.39 6.33
N ALA A 234 15.07 30.40 5.02
CA ALA A 234 16.15 30.52 4.05
C ALA A 234 16.99 31.75 4.40
N ARG A 235 18.21 31.54 4.87
CA ARG A 235 19.22 32.59 4.99
C ARG A 235 20.27 32.32 3.91
N PRO A 236 20.62 33.30 3.07
CA PRO A 236 21.65 33.10 2.06
C PRO A 236 23.00 33.17 2.76
N SER A 237 23.75 32.07 2.79
CA SER A 237 25.19 32.13 3.11
C SER A 237 25.98 31.20 2.20
N ALA A 238 26.86 31.80 1.41
CA ALA A 238 27.75 31.16 0.47
C ALA A 238 28.99 30.60 1.20
N THR A 239 28.91 29.38 1.72
CA THR A 239 30.11 28.58 2.04
C THR A 239 29.74 27.10 2.12
N PRO A 240 30.53 26.17 1.54
CA PRO A 240 30.30 24.74 1.68
C PRO A 240 30.87 24.28 3.03
N GLN A 241 30.10 24.50 4.10
CA GLN A 241 30.36 23.91 5.41
C GLN A 241 29.30 22.84 5.68
N THR A 242 29.79 21.67 6.10
CA THR A 242 29.08 20.49 6.60
C THR A 242 27.68 20.79 7.13
N ARG A 243 26.66 20.21 6.46
CA ARG A 243 25.25 20.29 6.85
C ARG A 243 25.09 19.95 8.35
N PRO A 244 24.43 20.79 9.16
CA PRO A 244 24.03 20.39 10.50
C PRO A 244 22.94 19.32 10.39
N ARG A 245 23.17 18.14 10.99
CA ARG A 245 22.13 17.13 11.21
C ARG A 245 21.10 17.74 12.15
N HIS A 246 19.92 18.08 11.65
CA HIS A 246 18.80 18.54 12.48
C HIS A 246 18.29 17.38 13.34
N THR A 247 18.78 17.31 14.57
CA THR A 247 18.32 16.39 15.60
C THR A 247 17.15 17.00 16.35
N SER A 248 15.92 16.61 15.99
CA SER A 248 14.82 16.51 16.96
C SER A 248 14.44 15.03 17.06
N LEU A 249 15.35 14.24 17.65
CA LEU A 249 15.33 12.78 17.70
C LEU A 249 14.33 12.20 18.73
N GLN A 250 13.43 12.97 19.31
CA GLN A 250 12.66 12.51 20.49
C GLN A 250 11.14 12.47 20.28
N ALA A 251 10.70 12.30 19.04
CA ALA A 251 9.35 12.67 18.70
C ALA A 251 8.65 11.71 17.76
N VAL A 252 7.52 11.19 18.23
CA VAL A 252 6.56 10.50 17.39
C VAL A 252 5.84 11.55 16.51
N GLN A 253 6.10 11.47 15.21
CA GLN A 253 5.55 12.39 14.22
C GLN A 253 4.32 11.84 13.49
N THR A 254 4.06 10.54 13.59
CA THR A 254 3.07 9.86 12.76
C THR A 254 1.97 9.22 13.59
N ILE A 255 0.73 9.43 13.17
CA ILE A 255 -0.49 8.82 13.71
C ILE A 255 -1.05 7.87 12.65
N CYS A 256 -1.49 6.67 13.06
CA CYS A 256 -2.17 5.71 12.19
C CYS A 256 -3.61 5.50 12.69
N LEU A 257 -4.59 6.08 12.01
CA LEU A 257 -6.01 5.86 12.26
C LEU A 257 -6.48 4.65 11.45
N ASP A 258 -6.76 3.55 12.14
CA ASP A 258 -7.05 2.26 11.52
C ASP A 258 -8.44 1.75 11.91
N VAL A 259 -9.28 1.57 10.89
CA VAL A 259 -10.59 0.91 10.97
C VAL A 259 -10.78 -0.05 9.81
N ALA A 260 -11.58 -1.09 10.02
CA ALA A 260 -11.89 -2.05 8.96
C ALA A 260 -12.66 -1.42 7.78
N ASN A 261 -13.49 -0.42 8.06
CA ASN A 261 -14.31 0.28 7.08
C ASN A 261 -14.15 1.80 7.22
N GLY A 262 -13.29 2.40 6.38
CA GLY A 262 -13.06 3.84 6.34
C GLY A 262 -14.19 4.66 5.71
N TYR A 263 -15.22 4.02 5.14
CA TYR A 263 -16.31 4.71 4.42
C TYR A 263 -17.39 5.35 5.31
N SER A 264 -17.19 5.33 6.63
CA SER A 264 -18.18 5.91 7.55
C SER A 264 -17.92 7.40 7.76
N GLU A 265 -18.98 8.19 7.79
CA GLU A 265 -18.92 9.62 8.15
C GLU A 265 -18.29 9.85 9.53
N GLY A 266 -18.52 8.92 10.47
CA GLY A 266 -17.90 8.92 11.79
C GLY A 266 -16.38 8.80 11.73
N PHE A 267 -15.83 8.05 10.77
CA PHE A 267 -14.38 7.97 10.55
C PHE A 267 -13.83 9.26 9.96
N VAL A 268 -14.49 9.85 8.96
CA VAL A 268 -14.12 11.15 8.38
C VAL A 268 -14.09 12.25 9.45
N SER A 269 -15.14 12.31 10.26
CA SER A 269 -15.23 13.22 11.42
C SER A 269 -14.13 12.98 12.44
N CYS A 270 -13.70 11.73 12.62
CA CYS A 270 -12.57 11.38 13.47
C CYS A 270 -11.26 11.96 12.91
N VAL A 271 -10.98 11.77 11.62
CA VAL A 271 -9.78 12.30 10.94
C VAL A 271 -9.71 13.82 11.10
N GLN A 272 -10.81 14.55 10.88
CA GLN A 272 -10.87 16.00 11.07
C GLN A 272 -10.51 16.41 12.51
N ARG A 273 -11.08 15.74 13.51
CA ARG A 273 -10.81 16.04 14.93
C ARG A 273 -9.35 15.78 15.29
N VAL A 274 -8.79 14.65 14.83
CA VAL A 274 -7.38 14.32 15.08
C VAL A 274 -6.46 15.32 14.37
N ARG A 275 -6.78 15.75 13.15
CA ARG A 275 -6.05 16.83 12.46
C ARG A 275 -6.09 18.14 13.25
N ALA A 276 -7.26 18.53 13.75
CA ALA A 276 -7.43 19.75 14.54
C ALA A 276 -6.62 19.71 15.84
N ALA A 277 -6.60 18.56 16.54
CA ALA A 277 -5.84 18.38 17.77
C ALA A 277 -4.32 18.28 17.53
N HIS A 278 -3.90 17.68 16.40
CA HIS A 278 -2.50 17.40 16.07
C HIS A 278 -2.09 18.00 14.71
N PRO A 279 -2.06 19.34 14.58
CA PRO A 279 -1.86 20.02 13.29
C PRO A 279 -0.44 19.86 12.73
N SER A 280 0.54 19.47 13.55
CA SER A 280 1.93 19.27 13.14
C SER A 280 2.29 17.82 12.82
N ARG A 281 1.40 16.86 13.07
CA ARG A 281 1.67 15.42 12.88
C ARG A 281 1.19 14.91 11.54
N THR A 282 1.87 13.90 11.03
CA THR A 282 1.47 13.13 9.85
C THR A 282 0.35 12.16 10.24
N ILE A 283 -0.73 12.11 9.47
CA ILE A 283 -1.88 11.22 9.70
C ILE A 283 -1.99 10.24 8.54
N ILE A 284 -1.83 8.96 8.87
CA ILE A 284 -2.20 7.83 8.03
C ILE A 284 -3.64 7.44 8.41
N ALA A 285 -4.56 7.34 7.44
CA ALA A 285 -5.96 7.01 7.73
C ALA A 285 -6.54 6.00 6.73
N GLY A 286 -7.22 4.96 7.23
CA GLY A 286 -7.98 4.04 6.39
C GLY A 286 -8.66 2.91 7.19
N ASN A 287 -9.20 1.87 6.55
CA ASN A 287 -8.93 1.46 5.17
C ASN A 287 -10.03 1.81 4.16
N VAL A 288 -9.63 2.10 2.92
CA VAL A 288 -10.51 2.37 1.77
C VAL A 288 -9.99 1.66 0.51
N VAL A 289 -10.78 1.61 -0.56
CA VAL A 289 -10.42 0.96 -1.84
C VAL A 289 -10.89 1.73 -3.08
N THR A 290 -11.41 2.95 -2.93
CA THR A 290 -11.90 3.78 -4.05
C THR A 290 -11.34 5.20 -3.99
N ASN A 291 -11.29 5.85 -5.15
CA ASN A 291 -10.82 7.21 -5.34
C ASN A 291 -11.63 8.23 -4.54
N GLU A 292 -12.97 8.16 -4.54
CA GLU A 292 -13.81 9.20 -3.91
C GLU A 292 -13.54 9.28 -2.40
N MET A 293 -13.45 8.13 -1.74
CA MET A 293 -13.17 8.07 -0.31
C MET A 293 -11.72 8.46 0.01
N THR A 294 -10.79 8.22 -0.92
CA THR A 294 -9.40 8.66 -0.81
C THR A 294 -9.32 10.19 -0.84
N GLU A 295 -10.02 10.82 -1.78
CA GLU A 295 -10.13 12.28 -1.86
C GLU A 295 -10.75 12.87 -0.61
N GLU A 296 -11.85 12.27 -0.14
CA GLU A 296 -12.56 12.71 1.06
C GLU A 296 -11.63 12.72 2.29
N LEU A 297 -10.93 11.62 2.55
CA LEU A 297 -10.01 11.53 3.70
C LEU A 297 -8.88 12.57 3.61
N ILE A 298 -8.32 12.79 2.43
CA ILE A 298 -7.25 13.78 2.21
C ILE A 298 -7.75 15.21 2.45
N MET A 299 -8.91 15.56 1.88
CA MET A 299 -9.54 16.87 2.09
C MET A 299 -9.87 17.13 3.58
N HIS A 300 -10.12 16.06 4.33
CA HIS A 300 -10.50 16.11 5.75
C HIS A 300 -9.30 15.99 6.71
N GLY A 301 -8.08 15.90 6.18
CA GLY A 301 -6.85 16.10 6.94
C GLY A 301 -5.90 14.90 7.02
N ALA A 302 -6.20 13.79 6.35
CA ALA A 302 -5.23 12.71 6.18
C ALA A 302 -4.09 13.15 5.25
N ASP A 303 -2.86 12.78 5.57
CA ASP A 303 -1.70 13.00 4.67
C ASP A 303 -1.42 11.76 3.83
N VAL A 304 -1.71 10.57 4.38
CA VAL A 304 -1.53 9.28 3.73
C VAL A 304 -2.79 8.45 3.88
N VAL A 305 -3.34 7.92 2.80
CA VAL A 305 -4.51 7.05 2.83
C VAL A 305 -4.10 5.58 2.82
N LYS A 306 -4.62 4.78 3.75
CA LYS A 306 -4.37 3.35 3.83
C LYS A 306 -5.35 2.59 2.94
N VAL A 307 -4.82 1.96 1.89
CA VAL A 307 -5.59 1.38 0.79
C VAL A 307 -5.58 -0.14 0.89
N GLY A 308 -6.76 -0.76 1.04
CA GLY A 308 -6.93 -2.21 1.02
C GLY A 308 -7.98 -2.72 2.00
N ILE A 309 -9.03 -3.38 1.51
CA ILE A 309 -10.03 -4.05 2.35
C ILE A 309 -10.16 -5.51 1.91
N GLY A 310 -9.75 -6.44 2.78
CA GLY A 310 -9.74 -7.87 2.47
C GLY A 310 -8.47 -8.50 1.88
N PRO A 311 -7.39 -7.80 1.44
CA PRO A 311 -6.26 -8.46 0.79
C PRO A 311 -5.27 -9.11 1.77
N GLY A 312 -5.38 -8.83 3.08
CA GLY A 312 -4.49 -9.36 4.11
C GLY A 312 -4.51 -10.90 4.19
N SER A 313 -3.34 -11.51 4.43
CA SER A 313 -3.19 -12.98 4.45
C SER A 313 -4.03 -13.70 5.51
N VAL A 314 -4.42 -12.99 6.57
CA VAL A 314 -5.27 -13.46 7.67
C VAL A 314 -6.64 -12.77 7.71
N CYS A 315 -7.03 -12.07 6.64
CA CYS A 315 -8.36 -11.48 6.49
C CYS A 315 -9.31 -12.43 5.76
N THR A 316 -10.58 -12.42 6.14
CA THR A 316 -11.64 -13.21 5.49
C THR A 316 -12.72 -12.35 4.82
N THR A 317 -12.64 -11.02 4.92
CA THR A 317 -13.66 -10.05 4.43
C THR A 317 -13.86 -10.04 2.91
N ARG A 318 -12.85 -10.40 2.10
CA ARG A 318 -12.73 -10.25 0.62
C ARG A 318 -13.91 -9.57 -0.11
N ARG A 319 -13.80 -8.26 -0.38
CA ARG A 319 -14.70 -7.53 -1.31
C ARG A 319 -14.02 -6.78 -2.46
N GLN A 320 -12.73 -6.42 -2.42
CA GLN A 320 -12.07 -5.82 -3.58
C GLN A 320 -10.54 -5.99 -3.58
N THR A 321 -9.98 -5.96 -4.78
CA THR A 321 -8.66 -6.42 -5.20
C THR A 321 -7.51 -5.48 -4.79
N GLY A 322 -6.33 -6.04 -4.53
CA GLY A 322 -5.17 -5.29 -4.06
C GLY A 322 -4.61 -4.26 -5.05
N LEU A 323 -4.34 -4.64 -6.30
CA LEU A 323 -3.58 -3.77 -7.22
C LEU A 323 -4.46 -2.71 -7.90
N SER A 324 -5.67 -3.04 -8.35
CA SER A 324 -6.57 -2.04 -8.96
C SER A 324 -6.95 -0.92 -7.99
N ALA A 325 -7.22 -1.25 -6.73
CA ALA A 325 -7.51 -0.25 -5.70
C ALA A 325 -6.31 0.66 -5.47
N VAL A 326 -5.08 0.11 -5.45
CA VAL A 326 -3.86 0.92 -5.33
C VAL A 326 -3.73 1.92 -6.48
N VAL A 327 -3.95 1.50 -7.73
CA VAL A 327 -3.86 2.39 -8.89
C VAL A 327 -4.90 3.52 -8.82
N GLU A 328 -6.16 3.18 -8.57
CA GLU A 328 -7.25 4.18 -8.51
C GLU A 328 -7.08 5.16 -7.35
N CYS A 329 -6.69 4.68 -6.18
CA CYS A 329 -6.44 5.52 -5.01
C CYS A 329 -5.16 6.36 -5.14
N ALA A 330 -4.11 5.86 -5.81
CA ALA A 330 -2.87 6.60 -6.02
C ALA A 330 -3.12 7.84 -6.89
N ASP A 331 -3.81 7.66 -8.02
CA ASP A 331 -4.16 8.75 -8.93
C ASP A 331 -4.95 9.85 -8.21
N ALA A 332 -5.95 9.46 -7.41
CA ALA A 332 -6.74 10.37 -6.59
C ALA A 332 -5.90 11.13 -5.53
N ALA A 333 -5.08 10.40 -4.77
CA ALA A 333 -4.28 10.99 -3.72
C ALA A 333 -3.24 11.98 -4.27
N HIS A 334 -2.53 11.59 -5.34
CA HIS A 334 -1.50 12.41 -5.95
C HIS A 334 -2.09 13.65 -6.62
N GLY A 335 -3.30 13.57 -7.16
CA GLY A 335 -4.05 14.73 -7.68
C GLY A 335 -4.30 15.82 -6.63
N LEU A 336 -4.43 15.45 -5.35
CA LEU A 336 -4.62 16.36 -4.22
C LEU A 336 -3.32 16.63 -3.44
N GLY A 337 -2.19 16.07 -3.86
CA GLY A 337 -0.90 16.19 -3.16
C GLY A 337 -0.79 15.36 -1.87
N GLY A 338 -1.73 14.45 -1.64
CA GLY A 338 -1.63 13.42 -0.61
C GLY A 338 -0.88 12.18 -1.12
N HIS A 339 -0.75 11.19 -0.25
CA HIS A 339 -0.06 9.93 -0.54
C HIS A 339 -0.94 8.72 -0.20
N ILE A 340 -0.52 7.54 -0.65
CA ILE A 340 -1.17 6.28 -0.24
C ILE A 340 -0.17 5.27 0.33
N VAL A 341 -0.68 4.39 1.18
CA VAL A 341 -0.02 3.14 1.57
C VAL A 341 -0.85 1.95 1.11
N ALA A 342 -0.24 1.06 0.31
CA ALA A 342 -0.84 -0.19 -0.11
C ALA A 342 -0.80 -1.21 1.04
N ASP A 343 -1.94 -1.52 1.65
CA ASP A 343 -2.04 -2.36 2.85
C ASP A 343 -2.61 -3.75 2.55
N GLY A 344 -1.75 -4.77 2.73
CA GLY A 344 -2.12 -6.17 2.56
C GLY A 344 -1.99 -6.70 1.13
N GLY A 345 -2.07 -8.02 0.98
CA GLY A 345 -1.93 -8.72 -0.32
C GLY A 345 -0.50 -8.93 -0.80
N ILE A 346 0.49 -8.26 -0.19
CA ILE A 346 1.91 -8.36 -0.54
C ILE A 346 2.53 -9.57 0.16
N THR A 347 3.03 -10.53 -0.63
CA THR A 347 3.58 -11.81 -0.12
C THR A 347 5.03 -12.04 -0.46
N ASN A 348 5.58 -11.25 -1.38
CA ASN A 348 6.96 -11.35 -1.85
C ASN A 348 7.43 -9.98 -2.37
N PRO A 349 8.75 -9.79 -2.60
CA PRO A 349 9.29 -8.51 -3.06
C PRO A 349 8.74 -8.04 -4.42
N GLY A 350 8.34 -8.97 -5.29
CA GLY A 350 7.72 -8.66 -6.57
C GLY A 350 6.32 -8.07 -6.44
N ASP A 351 5.54 -8.49 -5.45
CA ASP A 351 4.23 -7.88 -5.15
C ASP A 351 4.42 -6.43 -4.66
N ALA A 352 5.42 -6.19 -3.79
CA ALA A 352 5.77 -4.86 -3.34
C ALA A 352 6.22 -3.97 -4.51
N ALA A 353 7.05 -4.49 -5.42
CA ALA A 353 7.44 -3.78 -6.63
C ALA A 353 6.24 -3.43 -7.51
N LYS A 354 5.23 -4.32 -7.62
CA LYS A 354 3.98 -4.03 -8.34
C LYS A 354 3.14 -2.96 -7.65
N ALA A 355 3.07 -2.97 -6.32
CA ALA A 355 2.37 -1.92 -5.57
C ALA A 355 2.99 -0.53 -5.82
N PHE A 356 4.32 -0.43 -5.72
CA PHE A 356 5.05 0.81 -6.06
C PHE A 356 4.85 1.19 -7.53
N GLY A 357 4.95 0.23 -8.46
CA GLY A 357 4.69 0.45 -9.87
C GLY A 357 3.24 0.84 -10.19
N GLY A 358 2.30 0.52 -9.30
CA GLY A 358 0.91 0.94 -9.33
C GLY A 358 0.65 2.29 -8.67
N GLY A 359 1.69 3.02 -8.24
CA GLY A 359 1.57 4.36 -7.68
C GLY A 359 1.55 4.43 -6.16
N ALA A 360 1.70 3.31 -5.44
CA ALA A 360 1.80 3.37 -3.99
C ALA A 360 3.04 4.16 -3.53
N ASP A 361 2.89 5.08 -2.58
CA ASP A 361 4.04 5.77 -1.98
C ASP A 361 4.70 4.94 -0.89
N PHE A 362 3.91 4.12 -0.20
CA PHE A 362 4.35 3.19 0.83
C PHE A 362 3.69 1.83 0.62
N VAL A 363 4.33 0.78 1.12
CA VAL A 363 3.72 -0.56 1.24
C VAL A 363 3.61 -0.97 2.71
N MET A 364 2.46 -1.50 3.10
CA MET A 364 2.23 -2.04 4.45
C MET A 364 2.09 -3.57 4.41
N MET A 365 2.87 -4.24 5.26
CA MET A 365 2.94 -5.70 5.31
C MET A 365 2.84 -6.19 6.75
N GLY A 366 1.96 -7.16 6.99
CA GLY A 366 1.91 -7.94 8.24
C GLY A 366 2.58 -9.30 8.07
N GLY A 367 2.00 -10.15 7.21
CA GLY A 367 2.41 -11.56 7.08
C GLY A 367 3.86 -11.81 6.63
N MET A 368 4.55 -10.83 6.04
CA MET A 368 5.98 -10.95 5.73
C MET A 368 6.86 -10.82 6.98
N PHE A 369 6.43 -10.05 7.97
CA PHE A 369 7.13 -9.82 9.24
C PHE A 369 6.66 -10.74 10.37
N ALA A 370 5.59 -11.50 10.14
CA ALA A 370 5.16 -12.53 11.08
C ALA A 370 6.15 -13.71 11.07
N GLY A 371 6.40 -14.29 12.24
CA GLY A 371 7.28 -15.45 12.37
C GLY A 371 8.75 -15.10 12.60
N THR A 372 9.10 -13.82 12.72
CA THR A 372 10.46 -13.40 13.08
C THR A 372 10.65 -13.39 14.59
N ASP A 373 11.88 -13.16 15.06
CA ASP A 373 12.20 -13.07 16.49
C ASP A 373 11.44 -11.92 17.19
N GLU A 374 11.37 -10.78 16.51
CA GLU A 374 10.81 -9.51 16.98
C GLU A 374 9.28 -9.45 16.89
N SER A 375 8.68 -10.39 16.13
CA SER A 375 7.23 -10.53 16.08
C SER A 375 6.73 -11.11 17.42
N HIS A 376 5.54 -10.75 17.88
CA HIS A 376 4.90 -11.52 18.94
C HIS A 376 4.28 -12.82 18.38
N GLY A 377 3.55 -13.55 19.22
CA GLY A 377 2.88 -14.80 18.89
C GLY A 377 3.59 -16.02 19.46
N THR A 378 2.81 -17.01 19.90
CA THR A 378 3.34 -18.22 20.53
C THR A 378 4.16 -19.04 19.54
N LEU A 379 5.38 -19.41 19.93
CA LEU A 379 6.22 -20.35 19.20
C LEU A 379 5.72 -21.78 19.45
N VAL A 380 5.47 -22.52 18.38
CA VAL A 380 4.95 -23.89 18.40
C VAL A 380 5.87 -24.77 17.56
N GLU A 381 6.23 -25.93 18.09
CA GLU A 381 6.99 -26.93 17.34
C GLU A 381 6.07 -28.06 16.88
N ARG A 382 6.12 -28.38 15.58
CA ARG A 382 5.36 -29.48 14.97
C ARG A 382 6.25 -30.25 13.99
N GLY A 383 6.48 -31.53 14.28
CA GLY A 383 7.25 -32.41 13.40
C GLY A 383 8.67 -31.92 13.13
N GLY A 384 9.35 -31.39 14.16
CA GLY A 384 10.72 -30.84 14.06
C GLY A 384 10.82 -29.51 13.31
N LYS A 385 9.70 -28.84 13.02
CA LYS A 385 9.65 -27.50 12.44
C LYS A 385 9.02 -26.52 13.42
N GLN A 386 9.57 -25.32 13.48
CA GLN A 386 9.08 -24.24 14.31
C GLN A 386 8.13 -23.33 13.54
N TYR A 387 7.07 -22.90 14.20
CA TYR A 387 6.06 -21.98 13.69
C TYR A 387 5.73 -20.94 14.75
N LYS A 388 5.32 -19.73 14.35
CA LYS A 388 4.72 -18.76 15.26
C LYS A 388 3.27 -18.51 14.89
N GLN A 389 2.44 -18.30 15.91
CA GLN A 389 1.05 -17.93 15.73
C GLN A 389 0.92 -16.52 15.15
N PHE A 390 0.09 -16.37 14.11
CA PHE A 390 -0.23 -15.11 13.47
C PHE A 390 -1.75 -15.03 13.21
N TYR A 391 -2.38 -13.90 13.55
CA TYR A 391 -3.84 -13.77 13.44
C TYR A 391 -4.27 -12.36 13.07
N GLY A 392 -5.42 -12.25 12.38
CA GLY A 392 -6.02 -10.96 12.04
C GLY A 392 -6.63 -10.26 13.26
N MET A 393 -6.62 -8.93 13.29
CA MET A 393 -7.18 -8.18 14.43
C MET A 393 -8.70 -8.31 14.57
N SER A 394 -9.40 -8.72 13.51
CA SER A 394 -10.84 -9.08 13.54
C SER A 394 -11.07 -10.60 13.65
N SER A 395 -10.08 -11.36 14.13
CA SER A 395 -10.25 -12.80 14.43
C SER A 395 -10.88 -13.03 15.80
N SER A 396 -11.51 -14.19 15.99
CA SER A 396 -11.96 -14.64 17.32
C SER A 396 -10.83 -14.64 18.35
N THR A 397 -9.60 -15.00 17.95
CA THR A 397 -8.42 -14.95 18.81
C THR A 397 -8.13 -13.53 19.31
N ALA A 398 -8.10 -12.55 18.41
CA ALA A 398 -7.86 -11.16 18.77
C ALA A 398 -9.00 -10.57 19.62
N MET A 399 -10.26 -10.83 19.25
CA MET A 399 -11.42 -10.33 19.99
C MET A 399 -11.54 -10.96 21.39
N ALA A 400 -11.19 -12.23 21.55
CA ALA A 400 -11.10 -12.87 22.87
C ALA A 400 -10.04 -12.20 23.75
N LYS A 401 -8.87 -11.90 23.19
CA LYS A 401 -7.75 -11.27 23.90
C LYS A 401 -8.04 -9.83 24.31
N HIS A 402 -8.69 -9.06 23.44
CA HIS A 402 -8.77 -7.59 23.59
C HIS A 402 -10.17 -7.05 23.85
N SER A 403 -11.22 -7.86 23.67
CA SER A 403 -12.62 -7.39 23.73
C SER A 403 -13.55 -8.34 24.51
N GLY A 404 -13.00 -9.35 25.19
CA GLY A 404 -13.78 -10.29 25.99
C GLY A 404 -14.56 -11.33 25.18
N GLY A 405 -14.30 -11.44 23.87
CA GLY A 405 -14.95 -12.40 22.97
C GLY A 405 -15.59 -11.74 21.75
N VAL A 406 -16.29 -12.55 20.95
CA VAL A 406 -17.03 -12.07 19.77
C VAL A 406 -18.43 -11.68 20.22
N ALA A 407 -18.79 -10.40 20.09
CA ALA A 407 -20.14 -9.93 20.37
C ALA A 407 -21.16 -10.63 19.45
N GLU A 408 -22.37 -10.90 19.95
CA GLU A 408 -23.40 -11.69 19.23
C GLU A 408 -23.75 -11.12 17.84
N TYR A 409 -23.72 -9.79 17.69
CA TYR A 409 -24.02 -9.10 16.44
C TYR A 409 -22.81 -9.01 15.48
N ARG A 410 -21.64 -9.50 15.86
CA ARG A 410 -20.40 -9.47 15.06
C ARG A 410 -20.03 -10.86 14.57
N SER A 411 -19.34 -10.90 13.43
CA SER A 411 -18.73 -12.11 12.90
C SER A 411 -17.21 -11.94 12.83
N SER A 412 -16.47 -13.06 12.84
CA SER A 412 -15.02 -13.05 12.70
C SER A 412 -14.63 -12.74 11.25
N GLU A 413 -13.95 -11.61 11.03
CA GLU A 413 -13.41 -11.20 9.73
C GLU A 413 -11.90 -11.45 9.58
N GLY A 414 -11.31 -12.10 10.59
CA GLY A 414 -9.96 -12.61 10.59
C GLY A 414 -9.88 -14.11 10.85
N LYS A 415 -8.74 -14.70 10.52
CA LYS A 415 -8.37 -16.07 10.89
C LYS A 415 -7.06 -16.10 11.68
N THR A 416 -6.81 -17.23 12.31
CA THR A 416 -5.56 -17.54 13.00
C THR A 416 -4.82 -18.61 12.21
N VAL A 417 -3.53 -18.41 11.98
CA VAL A 417 -2.66 -19.31 11.23
C VAL A 417 -1.34 -19.50 11.98
N GLU A 418 -0.64 -20.58 11.65
CA GLU A 418 0.74 -20.80 12.06
C GLU A 418 1.65 -20.47 10.87
N VAL A 419 2.53 -19.49 11.03
CA VAL A 419 3.54 -19.14 10.01
C VAL A 419 4.86 -19.80 10.37
N ALA A 420 5.60 -20.29 9.37
CA ALA A 420 6.92 -20.85 9.60
C ALA A 420 7.82 -19.81 10.29
N TYR A 421 8.59 -20.26 11.29
CA TYR A 421 9.57 -19.44 11.97
C TYR A 421 10.67 -19.01 10.99
N ARG A 422 11.06 -17.74 11.05
CA ARG A 422 11.95 -17.07 10.08
C ARG A 422 13.27 -16.59 10.66
N GLY A 423 13.44 -16.66 11.99
CA GLY A 423 14.60 -16.06 12.66
C GLY A 423 14.55 -14.53 12.70
N PRO A 424 15.70 -13.85 12.72
CA PRO A 424 15.76 -12.39 12.84
C PRO A 424 15.12 -11.65 11.67
N VAL A 425 14.44 -10.52 11.94
CA VAL A 425 13.78 -9.72 10.89
C VAL A 425 14.76 -9.16 9.85
N ASP A 426 16.01 -8.94 10.23
CA ASP A 426 17.09 -8.49 9.34
C ASP A 426 17.13 -9.27 8.03
N ALA A 427 17.10 -10.60 8.10
CA ALA A 427 17.17 -11.44 6.91
C ALA A 427 15.97 -11.21 5.99
N VAL A 428 14.78 -10.99 6.57
CA VAL A 428 13.55 -10.72 5.83
C VAL A 428 13.60 -9.37 5.13
N ILE A 429 14.03 -8.32 5.83
CA ILE A 429 14.05 -6.97 5.23
C ILE A 429 15.16 -6.82 4.20
N LEU A 430 16.32 -7.45 4.40
CA LEU A 430 17.41 -7.45 3.42
C LEU A 430 17.03 -8.20 2.13
N ASP A 431 16.32 -9.32 2.23
CA ASP A 431 15.77 -10.03 1.05
C ASP A 431 14.78 -9.14 0.29
N LEU A 432 13.87 -8.48 1.02
CA LEU A 432 12.91 -7.55 0.43
C LEU A 432 13.58 -6.38 -0.29
N PHE A 433 14.57 -5.74 0.34
CA PHE A 433 15.33 -4.65 -0.29
C PHE A 433 16.18 -5.15 -1.47
N GLY A 434 16.72 -6.36 -1.40
CA GLY A 434 17.40 -7.01 -2.52
C GLY A 434 16.48 -7.20 -3.72
N GLY A 435 15.28 -7.74 -3.48
CA GLY A 435 14.25 -7.94 -4.51
C GLY A 435 13.77 -6.63 -5.13
N LEU A 436 13.54 -5.60 -4.33
CA LEU A 436 13.14 -4.28 -4.82
C LEU A 436 14.24 -3.60 -5.64
N ARG A 437 15.50 -3.63 -5.18
CA ARG A 437 16.64 -3.11 -5.96
C ARG A 437 16.78 -3.84 -7.29
N SER A 438 16.66 -5.17 -7.27
CA SER A 438 16.67 -5.99 -8.49
C SER A 438 15.56 -5.54 -9.45
N ALA A 439 14.32 -5.39 -8.96
CA ALA A 439 13.21 -4.90 -9.76
C ALA A 439 13.49 -3.54 -10.41
N CYS A 440 14.07 -2.57 -9.67
CA CYS A 440 14.46 -1.25 -10.20
C CYS A 440 15.41 -1.38 -11.40
N THR A 441 16.43 -2.24 -11.28
CA THR A 441 17.41 -2.42 -12.36
C THR A 441 16.79 -2.96 -13.65
N TYR A 442 15.76 -3.82 -13.55
CA TYR A 442 15.09 -4.40 -14.72
C TYR A 442 14.20 -3.41 -15.48
N ILE A 443 13.74 -2.35 -14.82
CA ILE A 443 12.90 -1.31 -15.44
C ILE A 443 13.67 -0.04 -15.77
N GLY A 444 14.99 -0.04 -15.57
CA GLY A 444 15.87 1.08 -15.92
C GLY A 444 15.88 2.22 -14.91
N GLU A 445 15.37 2.00 -13.70
CA GLU A 445 15.37 2.99 -12.63
C GLU A 445 16.61 2.81 -11.74
N THR A 446 17.29 3.92 -11.43
CA THR A 446 18.30 3.91 -10.35
C THR A 446 17.57 3.90 -9.02
N PRO A 447 17.75 2.88 -8.16
CA PRO A 447 17.21 2.93 -6.81
C PRO A 447 17.86 4.11 -6.08
N THR A 448 17.14 5.21 -5.94
CA THR A 448 17.59 6.35 -5.14
C THR A 448 17.62 5.93 -3.67
N ASP A 449 18.83 5.76 -3.15
CA ASP A 449 19.17 5.68 -1.72
C ASP A 449 18.38 4.67 -0.86
N MET A 450 18.21 3.42 -1.34
CA MET A 450 18.05 2.26 -0.44
C MET A 450 19.41 1.74 0.04
N THR A 451 20.37 2.63 0.20
CA THR A 451 21.71 2.33 0.68
C THR A 451 21.59 2.11 2.18
N LEU A 452 21.58 0.84 2.57
CA LEU A 452 21.78 0.44 3.97
C LEU A 452 23.09 1.11 4.44
N HIS A 453 22.98 2.03 5.40
CA HIS A 453 24.14 2.61 6.06
C HIS A 453 24.74 1.65 7.08
#